data_AF-A0A357LD16-F1
#
_entry.id   AF-A0A357LD16-F1
#
_cell.length_a   1.000
_cell.length_b   1.000
_cell.length_c   1.000
_cell.angle_alpha   90.00
_cell.angle_beta   90.00
_cell.angle_gamma   90.00
#
_symmetry.space_group_name_H-M   'P 1'
#
loop_
_entity.id
_entity.type
_entity.pdbx_description
1 polymer ?
#
loop_
_entity_poly.entity_id
_entity_poly.type
_entity_poly.pdbx_seq_one_letter_code
_entity_poly.pdbx_strand_id
1 'polypeptide(L)'
;DFENVLDISKGTGSLPFMAAVVIDRDGDGRDEAFLGGGRDQADGLFAYNDNARAFINVAAFAGIEKPKGDATMGGGAIDLDGDALPELFVARESGVWLYR
;
A
#
# COMPACT_ATOMS: atom_id res chain seq x y z
N ASP A 1 -6.80 11.19 2.18
CA ASP A 1 -6.04 11.42 0.94
C ASP A 1 -4.62 10.92 1.11
N PHE A 2 -4.13 10.11 0.16
CA PHE A 2 -2.76 9.64 0.15
C PHE A 2 -1.91 10.63 -0.62
N GLU A 3 -0.83 11.10 0.00
CA GLU A 3 0.12 12.02 -0.62
C GLU A 3 1.53 11.51 -0.30
N ASN A 4 2.31 11.23 -1.34
CA ASN A 4 3.71 10.85 -1.18
C ASN A 4 4.57 12.07 -1.49
N VAL A 5 5.13 12.68 -0.45
CA VAL A 5 5.89 13.93 -0.53
C VAL A 5 7.33 13.69 -0.11
N LEU A 6 8.28 14.12 -0.94
CA LEU A 6 9.68 14.24 -0.51
C LEU A 6 9.78 15.34 0.55
N ASP A 7 10.20 14.99 1.77
CA ASP A 7 10.25 15.94 2.88
C ASP A 7 11.62 16.02 3.57
N ILE A 8 12.68 15.81 2.80
CA ILE A 8 14.06 15.84 3.30
C ILE A 8 14.41 17.19 3.93
N SER A 9 13.81 18.29 3.46
CA SER A 9 14.05 19.63 3.96
C SER A 9 13.42 19.92 5.33
N LYS A 10 12.36 19.21 5.72
CA LYS A 10 11.77 19.34 7.07
C LYS A 10 12.42 18.42 8.10
N GLY A 11 13.42 17.62 7.72
CA GLY A 11 14.19 16.79 8.64
C GLY A 11 13.40 15.60 9.22
N THR A 12 12.24 15.27 8.66
CA THR A 12 11.42 14.11 9.06
C THR A 12 11.99 12.78 8.55
N GLY A 13 12.96 12.84 7.64
CA GLY A 13 13.59 11.66 7.05
C GLY A 13 12.64 10.86 6.15
N SER A 14 11.53 11.46 5.70
CA SER A 14 10.65 10.85 4.70
C SER A 14 11.25 11.00 3.31
N LEU A 15 11.61 9.87 2.71
CA LEU A 15 11.99 9.73 1.32
C LEU A 15 10.84 9.06 0.57
N PRO A 16 10.57 9.43 -0.69
CA PRO A 16 9.57 8.75 -1.51
C PRO A 16 10.11 7.38 -1.94
N PHE A 17 10.23 6.43 -1.01
CA PHE A 17 10.39 5.02 -1.34
C PHE A 17 9.00 4.46 -1.62
N MET A 18 8.66 4.37 -2.90
CA MET A 18 7.38 3.83 -3.31
C MET A 18 7.55 2.33 -3.53
N ALA A 19 7.28 1.54 -2.50
CA ALA A 19 6.87 0.17 -2.74
C ALA A 19 5.61 0.23 -3.61
N ALA A 20 5.63 -0.40 -4.78
CA ALA A 20 4.48 -0.48 -5.67
C ALA A 20 4.18 -1.94 -5.94
N VAL A 21 2.97 -2.37 -5.63
CA VAL A 21 2.50 -3.74 -5.85
C VAL A 21 1.14 -3.65 -6.54
N VAL A 22 0.95 -4.41 -7.61
CA VAL A 22 -0.38 -4.65 -8.20
C VAL A 22 -0.94 -5.95 -7.65
N ILE A 23 -2.22 -5.96 -7.30
CA ILE A 23 -2.86 -7.07 -6.60
C ILE A 23 -4.37 -7.08 -6.87
N ASP A 24 -4.90 -8.19 -7.39
CA ASP A 24 -6.35 -8.47 -7.41
C ASP A 24 -6.76 -8.94 -6.01
N ARG A 25 -7.08 -7.98 -5.12
CA ARG A 25 -7.28 -8.28 -3.71
C ARG A 25 -8.64 -8.95 -3.46
N ASP A 26 -9.65 -8.53 -4.19
CA ASP A 26 -11.04 -8.94 -3.96
C ASP A 26 -11.54 -10.02 -4.95
N GLY A 27 -10.69 -10.44 -5.89
CA GLY A 27 -10.98 -11.51 -6.84
C GLY A 27 -11.93 -11.09 -7.94
N ASP A 28 -12.10 -9.78 -8.19
CA ASP A 28 -12.99 -9.28 -9.24
C ASP A 28 -12.36 -9.34 -10.65
N GLY A 29 -11.08 -9.73 -10.74
CA GLY A 29 -10.32 -9.83 -11.98
C GLY A 29 -9.67 -8.52 -12.42
N ARG A 30 -9.63 -7.50 -11.57
CA ARG A 30 -8.93 -6.23 -11.78
C ARG A 30 -7.96 -5.99 -10.64
N ASP A 31 -6.74 -5.59 -10.98
CA ASP A 31 -5.74 -5.30 -9.96
C ASP A 31 -5.98 -3.92 -9.30
N GLU A 32 -5.92 -3.89 -7.97
CA GLU A 32 -5.64 -2.70 -7.20
C GLU A 32 -4.14 -2.34 -7.24
N ALA A 33 -3.82 -1.07 -7.01
CA ALA A 33 -2.46 -0.61 -6.81
C ALA A 33 -2.19 -0.29 -5.34
N PHE A 34 -1.28 -1.02 -4.70
CA PHE A 34 -0.72 -0.66 -3.40
C PHE A 34 0.50 0.25 -3.57
N LEU A 35 0.52 1.37 -2.85
CA LEU A 35 1.63 2.31 -2.79
C LEU A 35 2.10 2.53 -1.35
N GLY A 36 3.37 2.24 -1.09
CA GLY A 36 4.02 2.45 0.19
C GLY A 36 4.27 3.93 0.50
N GLY A 37 3.97 4.35 1.73
CA GLY A 37 4.25 5.69 2.24
C GLY A 37 5.55 5.77 3.02
N GLY A 38 6.22 6.93 2.97
CA GLY A 38 7.35 7.24 3.84
C GLY A 38 6.94 7.43 5.31
N ARG A 39 7.90 7.79 6.18
CA ARG A 39 7.59 8.07 7.60
C ARG A 39 6.53 9.17 7.70
N ASP A 40 5.56 8.96 8.59
CA ASP A 40 4.40 9.86 8.80
C ASP A 40 3.46 10.06 7.60
N GLN A 41 3.63 9.28 6.53
CA GLN A 41 2.69 9.19 5.41
C GLN A 41 1.95 7.86 5.47
N ALA A 42 0.66 7.82 5.16
CA ALA A 42 -0.07 6.55 5.10
C ALA A 42 0.38 5.69 3.91
N ASP A 43 0.17 4.37 3.98
CA ASP A 43 0.13 3.55 2.77
C ASP A 43 -1.20 3.78 2.04
N GLY A 44 -1.24 3.49 0.75
CA GLY A 44 -2.44 3.55 -0.07
C GLY A 44 -2.72 2.24 -0.79
N LEU A 45 -3.99 1.89 -0.93
CA LEU A 45 -4.46 0.84 -1.83
C LEU A 45 -5.55 1.47 -2.69
N PHE A 46 -5.41 1.36 -4.00
CA PHE A 46 -6.24 2.11 -4.93
C PHE A 46 -6.95 1.19 -5.91
N ALA A 47 -8.28 1.22 -5.86
CA ALA A 47 -9.13 0.60 -6.86
C ALA A 47 -9.53 1.63 -7.92
N TYR A 48 -9.61 1.23 -9.19
CA TYR A 48 -10.10 2.11 -10.24
C TYR A 48 -11.62 2.08 -10.30
N ASN A 49 -12.25 3.25 -10.14
CA ASN A 49 -13.70 3.38 -10.23
C ASN A 49 -14.12 3.86 -11.61
N ASP A 50 -14.81 3.00 -12.37
CA ASP A 50 -15.25 3.29 -13.73
C ASP A 50 -16.21 4.48 -13.81
N ASN A 51 -17.12 4.64 -12.84
CA ASN A 51 -18.09 5.74 -12.83
C ASN A 51 -17.43 7.10 -12.57
N ALA A 52 -16.48 7.14 -11.63
CA ALA A 52 -15.72 8.34 -11.30
C ALA A 52 -14.57 8.61 -12.28
N ARG A 53 -14.19 7.60 -13.08
CA ARG A 53 -12.99 7.59 -13.95
C ARG A 53 -11.72 7.98 -13.20
N ALA A 54 -11.59 7.45 -11.99
CA ALA A 54 -10.52 7.82 -11.07
C ALA A 54 -10.17 6.68 -10.13
N PHE A 55 -8.94 6.70 -9.63
CA PHE A 55 -8.54 5.85 -8.52
C PHE A 55 -9.15 6.35 -7.20
N ILE A 56 -9.68 5.43 -6.41
CA ILE A 56 -10.21 5.69 -5.08
C ILE A 56 -9.35 4.93 -4.07
N ASN A 57 -8.91 5.62 -3.02
CA ASN A 57 -8.17 4.97 -1.94
C ASN A 57 -9.12 4.12 -1.09
N VAL A 58 -8.89 2.81 -1.09
CA VAL A 58 -9.65 1.79 -0.36
C VAL A 58 -8.86 1.16 0.80
N ALA A 59 -7.66 1.68 1.12
CA ALA A 59 -6.77 1.11 2.15
C ALA A 59 -7.47 0.89 3.51
N ALA A 60 -8.25 1.87 3.98
CA ALA A 60 -8.96 1.77 5.25
C ALA A 60 -10.03 0.66 5.23
N PHE A 61 -10.74 0.51 4.12
CA PHE A 61 -11.73 -0.57 3.96
C PHE A 61 -11.05 -1.94 3.86
N ALA A 62 -9.85 -1.99 3.29
CA ALA A 62 -9.02 -3.18 3.17
C ALA A 62 -8.25 -3.55 4.46
N GLY A 63 -8.38 -2.77 5.54
CA GLY A 63 -7.68 -3.00 6.81
C GLY A 63 -6.17 -2.69 6.76
N ILE A 64 -5.73 -1.91 5.78
CA ILE A 64 -4.32 -1.53 5.63
C ILE A 64 -4.04 -0.33 6.52
N GLU A 65 -3.36 -0.59 7.64
CA GLU A 65 -2.89 0.43 8.58
C GLU A 65 -1.37 0.42 8.68
N LYS A 66 -0.77 1.61 8.80
CA LYS A 66 0.67 1.79 9.03
C LYS A 66 0.91 2.62 10.28
N PRO A 67 1.74 2.15 11.24
CA PRO A 67 2.11 2.93 12.41
C PRO A 67 2.80 4.25 12.04
N LYS A 68 2.59 5.26 12.88
CA LYS A 68 3.27 6.56 12.75
C LYS A 68 4.80 6.39 12.84
N GLY A 69 5.54 7.17 12.06
CA GLY A 69 7.01 7.11 12.02
C GLY A 69 7.60 5.88 11.32
N ASP A 70 6.78 4.94 10.82
CA ASP A 70 7.23 3.78 10.05
C ASP A 70 7.21 4.09 8.55
N ALA A 71 8.15 3.54 7.79
CA ALA A 71 8.23 3.70 6.34
C ALA A 71 8.15 2.35 5.63
N THR A 72 7.41 2.31 4.52
CA THR A 72 7.30 1.12 3.67
C THR A 72 8.43 1.12 2.66
N MET A 73 9.22 0.04 2.65
CA MET A 73 10.46 -0.09 1.87
C MET A 73 10.30 -1.00 0.65
N GLY A 74 9.35 -1.94 0.70
CA GLY A 74 9.08 -2.89 -0.37
C GLY A 74 7.85 -3.75 -0.08
N GLY A 75 7.47 -4.57 -1.04
CA GLY A 75 6.37 -5.52 -0.87
C GLY A 75 6.22 -6.44 -2.07
N GLY A 76 5.30 -7.38 -1.96
CA GLY A 76 4.90 -8.26 -3.04
C GLY A 76 3.53 -8.87 -2.75
N ALA A 77 2.94 -9.46 -3.79
CA ALA A 77 1.66 -10.14 -3.72
C ALA A 77 1.82 -11.58 -4.22
N ILE A 78 1.32 -12.54 -3.45
CA ILE A 78 1.36 -13.97 -3.80
C ILE A 78 0.27 -14.72 -3.03
N ASP A 79 -0.37 -15.69 -3.66
CA ASP A 79 -1.30 -16.63 -3.01
C ASP A 79 -0.49 -17.56 -2.09
N LEU A 80 -0.50 -17.28 -0.78
CA LEU A 80 0.27 -17.99 0.22
C LEU A 80 -0.47 -19.19 0.79
N ASP A 81 -1.80 -19.17 0.81
CA ASP A 81 -2.60 -20.22 1.44
C ASP A 81 -3.47 -21.05 0.51
N GLY A 82 -3.41 -20.76 -0.80
CA GLY A 82 -3.98 -21.57 -1.85
C GLY A 82 -5.48 -21.35 -2.07
N ASP A 83 -6.01 -20.19 -1.64
CA ASP A 83 -7.42 -19.83 -1.88
C ASP A 83 -7.65 -19.15 -3.23
N ALA A 84 -6.60 -19.07 -4.06
CA ALA A 84 -6.55 -18.45 -5.37
C ALA A 84 -6.68 -16.92 -5.37
N LEU A 85 -6.61 -16.29 -4.19
CA LEU A 85 -6.41 -14.85 -4.05
C LEU A 85 -4.99 -14.58 -3.54
N PRO A 86 -4.32 -13.53 -4.04
CA PRO A 86 -3.01 -13.15 -3.53
C PRO A 86 -3.11 -12.44 -2.17
N GLU A 87 -2.24 -12.80 -1.23
CA GLU A 87 -1.96 -11.98 -0.05
C GLU A 87 -0.92 -10.90 -0.35
N LEU A 88 -1.06 -9.74 0.28
CA LEU A 88 -0.06 -8.66 0.23
C LEU A 88 0.89 -8.78 1.42
N PHE A 89 2.19 -8.90 1.17
CA PHE A 89 3.21 -8.70 2.21
C PHE A 89 4.00 -7.42 1.95
N VAL A 90 4.30 -6.69 3.03
CA VAL A 90 5.07 -5.44 2.96
C VAL A 90 6.22 -5.46 3.96
N ALA A 91 7.38 -5.01 3.50
CA ALA A 91 8.55 -4.77 4.33
C ALA A 91 8.57 -3.29 4.74
N ARG A 92 8.54 -3.05 6.05
CA ARG A 92 8.66 -1.73 6.67
C ARG A 92 9.91 -1.66 7.53
N GLU A 93 10.26 -0.46 8.00
CA GLU A 93 11.37 -0.30 8.95
C GLU A 93 11.15 -1.10 10.23
N SER A 94 9.88 -1.23 10.65
CA SER A 94 9.49 -1.99 11.83
C SER A 94 9.48 -3.52 11.66
N GLY A 95 9.50 -4.05 10.44
CA GLY A 95 9.41 -5.48 10.18
C GLY A 95 8.61 -5.86 8.93
N VAL A 96 8.10 -7.08 8.89
CA VAL A 96 7.26 -7.60 7.79
C VAL A 96 5.82 -7.71 8.25
N TRP A 97 4.91 -7.21 7.42
CA TRP A 97 3.47 -7.23 7.65
C TRP A 97 2.78 -8.02 6.55
N LEU A 98 1.77 -8.80 6.92
CA LEU A 98 0.96 -9.60 6.01
C LEU A 98 -0.49 -9.11 6.06
N TYR A 99 -1.06 -8.87 4.90
CA TYR A 99 -2.46 -8.50 4.70
C TYR A 99 -3.14 -9.59 3.86
N ARG A 100 -4.24 -10.10 4.38
CA ARG A 100 -5.09 -11.09 3.75
C ARG A 100 -6.46 -10.49 3.46
#